data_AF-A0A315AI13-F1
#
_entry.id   AF-A0A315AI13-F1
#
_cell.length_a   1.000
_cell.length_b   1.000
_cell.length_c   1.000
_cell.angle_alpha   90.00
_cell.angle_beta   90.00
_cell.angle_gamma   90.00
#
_symmetry.space_group_name_H-M   'P 1'
#
loop_
_entity.id
_entity.type
_entity.pdbx_description
1 polymer ?
#
loop_
_entity_poly.entity_id
_entity_poly.type
_entity_poly.pdbx_seq_one_letter_code
_entity_poly.pdbx_strand_id
1 'polypeptide(L)'
;MGGVGMGKHERRGFLIKILTPDQTLSKGTKNDEKTARSIFGLELSEPLVTFALSCGSWSSPAVRVYTASQVENELEVAKREYLQAAVGISSTKFAIPKLLNWYLPDFAKDIESLLDWTCLQLPSELGKEAIKLLERGKNEPLSQVVQIIPYEFSFRYLLST
;
A
#
# COMPACT_ATOMS: atom_id res chain seq x y z
N MET A 1 21.77 7.54 -54.57
CA MET A 1 21.25 8.87 -54.16
C MET A 1 19.74 8.75 -54.03
N GLY A 2 19.06 9.09 -52.94
CA GLY A 2 19.46 9.47 -51.59
C GLY A 2 18.35 9.02 -50.64
N GLY A 3 18.70 8.70 -49.39
CA GLY A 3 17.73 8.38 -48.35
C GLY A 3 17.29 9.64 -47.60
N VAL A 4 16.13 9.56 -46.94
CA VAL A 4 15.70 10.22 -45.68
C VAL A 4 14.41 9.48 -45.29
N GLY A 5 14.07 9.08 -44.08
CA GLY A 5 14.66 9.19 -42.74
C GLY A 5 13.55 8.74 -41.76
N MET A 6 13.87 7.84 -40.83
CA MET A 6 12.94 7.36 -39.80
C MET A 6 12.51 8.52 -38.88
N GLY A 7 11.22 8.86 -38.92
CA GLY A 7 10.58 9.82 -38.02
C GLY A 7 10.30 9.21 -36.66
N LYS A 8 10.80 9.88 -35.63
CA LYS A 8 10.90 9.43 -34.24
C LYS A 8 9.52 9.27 -33.59
N HIS A 9 9.35 8.14 -32.92
CA HIS A 9 8.25 7.83 -32.02
C HIS A 9 8.34 8.76 -30.80
N GLU A 10 7.59 9.86 -30.80
CA GLU A 10 7.47 10.73 -29.63
C GLU A 10 6.57 10.05 -28.60
N ARG A 11 7.16 9.15 -27.81
CA ARG A 11 6.53 8.66 -26.58
C ARG A 11 6.45 9.84 -25.62
N ARG A 12 5.30 10.51 -25.59
CA ARG A 12 4.96 11.43 -24.50
C ARG A 12 5.07 10.64 -23.20
N GLY A 13 6.13 10.92 -22.46
CA GLY A 13 6.42 10.30 -21.19
C GLY A 13 5.28 10.61 -20.23
N PHE A 14 4.51 9.58 -19.87
CA PHE A 14 3.78 9.57 -18.62
C PHE A 14 4.80 9.26 -17.52
N LEU A 15 5.60 10.27 -17.18
CA LEU A 15 6.27 10.28 -15.90
C LEU A 15 5.17 10.55 -14.87
N ILE A 16 4.81 9.51 -14.13
CA ILE A 16 4.03 9.67 -12.90
C ILE A 16 4.83 10.65 -12.04
N LYS A 17 4.36 11.91 -11.95
CA LYS A 17 4.85 12.91 -10.98
C LYS A 17 4.36 12.50 -9.59
N ILE A 18 4.87 11.38 -9.06
CA ILE A 18 4.87 11.16 -7.62
C ILE A 18 6.11 11.88 -7.10
N LEU A 19 5.88 13.06 -6.54
CA LEU A 19 6.77 13.77 -5.61
C LEU A 19 8.19 14.05 -6.14
N THR A 20 8.34 15.09 -6.96
CA THR A 20 9.55 15.92 -6.84
C THR A 20 9.28 16.96 -5.76
N PRO A 21 10.02 16.96 -4.62
CA PRO A 21 9.93 18.03 -3.65
C PRO A 21 10.69 19.24 -4.21
N ASP A 22 9.96 20.24 -4.72
CA ASP A 22 10.46 21.60 -4.61
C ASP A 22 10.26 22.01 -3.15
N GLN A 23 11.36 22.30 -2.47
CA GLN A 23 11.37 22.55 -1.04
C GLN A 23 10.53 23.78 -0.71
N THR A 24 9.48 23.61 0.09
CA THR A 24 9.09 24.52 1.19
C THR A 24 7.86 23.94 1.90
N LEU A 25 8.06 22.90 2.73
CA LEU A 25 7.01 22.55 3.72
C LEU A 25 7.18 23.47 4.93
N SER A 26 6.61 24.67 4.83
CA SER A 26 6.31 25.45 6.03
C SER A 26 5.21 24.72 6.80
N LYS A 27 5.34 24.66 8.12
CA LYS A 27 4.32 24.13 9.04
C LYS A 27 3.00 24.87 8.79
N GLY A 28 2.06 24.24 8.10
CA GLY A 28 0.77 24.82 7.74
C GLY A 28 -0.38 23.88 8.10
N THR A 29 -1.22 24.38 9.00
CA THR A 29 -2.57 23.99 9.42
C THR A 29 -3.35 23.06 8.46
N LYS A 30 -4.10 22.11 9.03
CA LYS A 30 -5.02 21.10 8.42
C LYS A 30 -5.98 21.57 7.29
N ASN A 31 -5.97 22.84 6.91
CA ASN A 31 -6.85 23.45 5.90
C ASN A 31 -6.26 23.40 4.47
N ASP A 32 -4.93 23.33 4.35
CA ASP A 32 -4.25 23.46 3.04
C ASP A 32 -4.34 22.17 2.21
N GLU A 33 -4.35 21.00 2.87
CA GLU A 33 -4.41 19.70 2.20
C GLU A 33 -5.76 19.44 1.51
N LYS A 34 -6.88 19.80 2.17
CA LYS A 34 -8.22 19.70 1.56
C LYS A 34 -8.37 20.61 0.35
N THR A 35 -7.81 21.82 0.44
CA THR A 35 -7.84 22.81 -0.64
C THR A 35 -7.02 22.33 -1.83
N ALA A 36 -5.81 21.79 -1.59
CA ALA A 36 -4.98 21.20 -2.64
C ALA A 36 -5.66 20.01 -3.32
N ARG A 37 -6.27 19.10 -2.55
CA ARG A 37 -7.02 17.93 -3.09
C ARG A 37 -8.17 18.34 -4.01
N SER A 38 -8.94 19.35 -3.62
CA SER A 38 -10.04 19.89 -4.45
C SER A 38 -9.55 20.50 -5.77
N ILE A 39 -8.41 21.21 -5.75
CA ILE A 39 -7.83 21.83 -6.95
C ILE A 39 -7.41 20.78 -8.00
N PHE A 40 -6.98 19.59 -7.56
CA PHE A 40 -6.57 18.49 -8.45
C PHE A 40 -7.69 17.47 -8.73
N GLY A 41 -8.92 17.72 -8.28
CA GLY A 41 -10.05 16.79 -8.45
C GLY A 41 -9.89 15.47 -7.67
N LEU A 42 -9.04 15.44 -6.64
CA LEU A 42 -8.81 14.28 -5.78
C LEU A 42 -9.75 14.37 -4.57
N GLU A 43 -11.06 14.22 -4.78
CA GLU A 43 -12.04 14.27 -3.69
C GLU A 43 -11.85 13.14 -2.66
N LEU A 44 -11.16 12.05 -3.03
CA LEU A 44 -10.81 10.92 -2.17
C LEU A 44 -9.32 10.56 -2.34
N SER A 45 -8.67 10.19 -1.24
CA SER A 45 -7.31 9.63 -1.26
C SER A 45 -7.40 8.17 -1.70
N GLU A 46 -6.72 7.79 -2.78
CA GLU A 46 -6.68 6.40 -3.26
C GLU A 46 -5.83 5.54 -2.31
N PRO A 47 -6.43 4.71 -1.44
CA PRO A 47 -5.71 4.02 -0.36
C PRO A 47 -4.73 2.97 -0.90
N LEU A 48 -4.94 2.51 -2.14
CA LEU A 48 -4.08 1.54 -2.80
C LEU A 48 -2.69 2.10 -3.13
N VAL A 49 -2.56 3.44 -3.22
CA VAL A 49 -1.26 4.10 -3.47
C VAL A 49 -0.24 3.74 -2.38
N THR A 50 -0.66 3.46 -1.16
CA THR A 50 0.20 2.98 -0.06
C THR A 50 1.01 1.74 -0.46
N PHE A 51 0.46 0.87 -1.32
CA PHE A 51 1.14 -0.35 -1.80
C PHE A 51 2.02 -0.12 -3.04
N ALA A 52 1.98 1.06 -3.64
CA ALA A 52 2.87 1.45 -4.75
C ALA A 52 4.15 2.16 -4.29
N LEU A 53 4.12 2.75 -3.09
CA LEU A 53 5.22 3.56 -2.57
C LEU A 53 6.27 2.67 -1.88
N SER A 54 7.25 2.20 -2.66
CA SER A 54 8.42 1.51 -2.14
C SER A 54 9.58 2.46 -1.86
N CYS A 55 10.13 2.42 -0.64
CA CYS A 55 11.36 3.12 -0.28
C CYS A 55 12.60 2.20 -0.28
N GLY A 56 12.45 0.94 -0.72
CA GLY A 56 13.54 -0.05 -0.76
C GLY A 56 13.90 -0.65 0.60
N SER A 57 13.03 -0.55 1.61
CA SER A 57 13.21 -1.20 2.90
C SER A 57 12.66 -2.63 2.89
N TRP A 58 13.07 -3.45 3.84
CA TRP A 58 12.58 -4.82 4.02
C TRP A 58 11.05 -4.90 4.20
N SER A 59 10.48 -3.94 4.92
CA SER A 59 9.04 -3.86 5.18
C SER A 59 8.26 -3.08 4.12
N SER A 60 8.93 -2.54 3.09
CA SER A 60 8.24 -1.80 2.03
C SER A 60 7.58 -2.73 0.99
N PRO A 61 6.53 -2.27 0.28
CA PRO A 61 6.03 -2.95 -0.90
C PRO A 61 7.13 -3.17 -1.96
N ALA A 62 6.91 -4.14 -2.86
CA ALA A 62 7.82 -4.38 -3.97
C ALA A 62 7.86 -3.17 -4.92
N VAL A 63 9.03 -2.91 -5.50
CA VAL A 63 9.19 -1.90 -6.55
C VAL A 63 8.50 -2.41 -7.80
N ARG A 64 7.59 -1.59 -8.35
CA ARG A 64 6.79 -1.91 -9.54
C ARG A 64 6.72 -0.72 -10.49
N VAL A 65 6.63 -1.01 -11.80
CA VAL A 65 6.30 -0.03 -12.84
C VAL A 65 4.84 -0.22 -13.23
N TYR A 66 4.09 0.88 -13.24
CA TYR A 66 2.65 0.87 -13.50
C TYR A 66 2.34 1.41 -14.89
N THR A 67 1.34 0.81 -15.54
CA THR A 67 0.83 1.21 -16.84
C THR A 67 -0.46 2.01 -16.65
N ALA A 68 -0.54 3.19 -17.24
CA ALA A 68 -1.71 4.07 -17.09
C ALA A 68 -3.05 3.38 -17.42
N SER A 69 -3.07 2.47 -18.40
CA SER A 69 -4.27 1.73 -18.81
C SER A 69 -4.69 0.61 -17.86
N GLN A 70 -3.85 0.19 -16.90
CA GLN A 70 -4.10 -0.93 -15.99
C GLN A 70 -3.79 -0.59 -14.52
N VAL A 71 -3.55 0.69 -14.21
CA VAL A 71 -3.03 1.14 -12.92
C VAL A 71 -3.88 0.65 -11.74
N GLU A 72 -5.21 0.69 -11.85
CA GLU A 72 -6.12 0.19 -10.81
C GLU A 72 -5.92 -1.30 -10.54
N ASN A 73 -5.86 -2.12 -11.60
CA ASN A 73 -5.65 -3.56 -11.50
C ASN A 73 -4.27 -3.90 -10.93
N GLU A 74 -3.23 -3.19 -11.38
CA GLU A 74 -1.85 -3.37 -10.93
C GLU A 74 -1.65 -2.94 -9.47
N LEU A 75 -2.35 -1.89 -9.02
CA LEU A 75 -2.40 -1.47 -7.62
C LEU A 75 -3.08 -2.52 -6.74
N GLU A 76 -4.18 -3.11 -7.23
CA GLU A 76 -4.86 -4.21 -6.58
C GLU A 76 -3.98 -5.47 -6.45
N VAL A 77 -3.18 -5.78 -7.48
CA VAL A 77 -2.16 -6.84 -7.42
C VAL A 77 -1.10 -6.51 -6.38
N ALA A 78 -0.55 -5.28 -6.40
CA ALA A 78 0.48 -4.84 -5.46
C ALA A 78 0.01 -4.94 -3.99
N LYS A 79 -1.23 -4.54 -3.71
CA LYS A 79 -1.86 -4.73 -2.39
C LYS A 79 -1.88 -6.20 -2.00
N ARG A 80 -2.43 -7.09 -2.85
CA ARG A 80 -2.58 -8.52 -2.52
C ARG A 80 -1.24 -9.18 -2.24
N GLU A 81 -0.24 -8.93 -3.09
CA GLU A 81 1.11 -9.47 -2.90
C GLU A 81 1.75 -8.97 -1.60
N TYR A 82 1.64 -7.67 -1.32
CA TYR A 82 2.16 -7.09 -0.08
C TYR A 82 1.50 -7.72 1.14
N LEU A 83 0.17 -7.78 1.19
CA LEU A 83 -0.57 -8.34 2.32
C LEU A 83 -0.22 -9.82 2.54
N GLN A 84 -0.15 -10.60 1.46
CA GLN A 84 0.24 -12.01 1.55
C GLN A 84 1.66 -12.20 2.08
N ALA A 85 2.59 -11.28 1.76
CA ALA A 85 3.97 -11.36 2.22
C ALA A 85 4.20 -10.79 3.63
N ALA A 86 3.42 -9.78 4.03
CA ALA A 86 3.69 -8.97 5.22
C ALA A 86 2.78 -9.31 6.41
N VAL A 87 1.61 -9.92 6.17
CA VAL A 87 0.70 -10.37 7.24
C VAL A 87 1.14 -11.75 7.72
N GLY A 88 1.34 -11.90 9.02
CA GLY A 88 1.66 -13.18 9.63
C GLY A 88 0.45 -13.79 10.33
N ILE A 89 0.19 -15.07 10.10
CA ILE A 89 -0.85 -15.82 10.81
C ILE A 89 -0.15 -17.00 11.49
N SER A 90 -0.39 -17.16 12.77
CA SER A 90 0.13 -18.29 13.56
C SER A 90 -1.01 -18.95 14.34
N SER A 91 -0.70 -20.04 15.05
CA SER A 91 -1.71 -20.73 15.84
C SER A 91 -2.32 -19.86 16.93
N THR A 92 -1.66 -18.80 17.41
CA THR A 92 -2.11 -17.95 18.53
C THR A 92 -2.11 -16.45 18.24
N LYS A 93 -1.38 -15.99 17.21
CA LYS A 93 -1.24 -14.56 16.91
C LYS A 93 -1.50 -14.21 15.46
N PHE A 94 -2.23 -13.10 15.28
CA PHE A 94 -2.41 -12.39 14.03
C PHE A 94 -1.43 -11.21 14.01
N ALA A 95 -0.51 -11.20 13.05
CA ALA A 95 0.56 -10.24 12.97
C ALA A 95 0.31 -9.24 11.82
N ILE A 96 0.08 -7.97 12.16
CA ILE A 96 -0.17 -6.87 11.23
C ILE A 96 1.12 -6.08 10.99
N PRO A 97 1.53 -5.82 9.74
CA PRO A 97 2.70 -4.99 9.47
C PRO A 97 2.48 -3.54 9.92
N LYS A 98 3.51 -2.90 10.50
CA LYS A 98 3.47 -1.51 10.98
C LYS A 98 2.96 -0.52 9.94
N LEU A 99 3.22 -0.78 8.66
CA LEU A 99 2.74 0.04 7.54
C LEU A 99 1.21 0.18 7.55
N LEU A 100 0.46 -0.93 7.68
CA LEU A 100 -1.01 -0.88 7.75
C LEU A 100 -1.49 -0.15 9.00
N ASN A 101 -0.78 -0.26 10.11
CA ASN A 101 -1.11 0.47 11.33
C ASN A 101 -0.88 1.98 11.17
N TRP A 102 0.14 2.42 10.42
CA TRP A 102 0.36 3.85 10.15
C TRP A 102 -0.73 4.45 9.28
N TYR A 103 -1.14 3.72 8.25
CA TYR A 103 -2.15 4.14 7.27
C TYR A 103 -3.53 3.56 7.58
N LEU A 104 -3.80 3.21 8.84
CA LEU A 104 -5.08 2.64 9.27
C LEU A 104 -6.29 3.45 8.78
N PRO A 105 -6.31 4.80 8.86
CA PRO A 105 -7.46 5.60 8.43
C PRO A 105 -7.83 5.45 6.96
N ASP A 106 -6.92 4.97 6.11
CA ASP A 106 -7.15 4.75 4.69
C ASP A 106 -7.91 3.44 4.42
N PHE A 107 -7.93 2.51 5.38
CA PHE A 107 -8.50 1.16 5.21
C PHE A 107 -9.66 0.87 6.17
N ALA A 108 -9.63 1.43 7.38
CA ALA A 108 -10.52 1.05 8.46
C ALA A 108 -10.70 2.18 9.51
N LYS A 109 -11.75 2.07 10.32
CA LYS A 109 -12.05 3.03 11.41
C LYS A 109 -11.26 2.76 12.70
N ASP A 110 -10.88 1.50 12.94
CA ASP A 110 -10.20 1.03 14.14
C ASP A 110 -9.42 -0.26 13.83
N ILE A 111 -8.64 -0.75 14.79
CA ILE A 111 -7.79 -1.93 14.62
C ILE A 111 -8.62 -3.19 14.37
N GLU A 112 -9.78 -3.34 15.01
CA GLU A 112 -10.66 -4.49 14.80
C GLU A 112 -11.15 -4.54 13.35
N SER A 113 -11.64 -3.41 12.85
CA SER A 113 -12.08 -3.25 11.47
C SER A 113 -10.92 -3.44 10.47
N LEU A 114 -9.69 -3.09 10.86
CA LEU A 114 -8.49 -3.34 10.03
C LEU A 114 -8.19 -4.84 9.93
N LEU A 115 -8.38 -5.61 11.01
CA LEU A 115 -8.21 -7.06 10.99
C LEU A 115 -9.25 -7.71 10.07
N ASP A 116 -10.52 -7.32 10.20
CA ASP A 116 -11.60 -7.80 9.33
C ASP A 116 -11.31 -7.49 7.86
N TRP A 117 -10.94 -6.23 7.57
CA TRP A 117 -10.55 -5.81 6.23
C TRP A 117 -9.40 -6.64 5.69
N THR A 118 -8.35 -6.85 6.49
CA THR A 118 -7.17 -7.64 6.11
C THR A 118 -7.56 -9.08 5.79
N CYS A 119 -8.41 -9.72 6.60
CA CYS A 119 -8.90 -11.07 6.34
C CYS A 119 -9.60 -11.20 4.98
N LEU A 120 -10.39 -10.19 4.59
CA LEU A 120 -11.09 -10.15 3.30
C LEU A 120 -10.15 -9.97 2.11
N GLN A 121 -8.97 -9.36 2.31
CA GLN A 121 -7.99 -9.17 1.24
C GLN A 121 -7.08 -10.39 1.03
N LEU A 122 -6.97 -11.28 2.02
CA LEU A 122 -6.09 -12.44 1.95
C LEU A 122 -6.64 -13.53 1.04
N PRO A 123 -5.77 -14.38 0.44
CA PRO A 123 -6.20 -15.57 -0.29
C PRO A 123 -7.12 -16.45 0.56
N SER A 124 -8.09 -17.11 -0.07
CA SER A 124 -9.20 -17.79 0.64
C SER A 124 -8.78 -18.73 1.77
N GLU A 125 -7.69 -19.48 1.63
CA GLU A 125 -7.22 -20.38 2.69
C GLU A 125 -6.60 -19.61 3.88
N LEU A 126 -5.72 -18.64 3.60
CA LEU A 126 -5.13 -17.77 4.64
C LEU A 126 -6.19 -16.92 5.33
N GLY A 127 -7.15 -16.37 4.57
CA GLY A 127 -8.26 -15.58 5.11
C GLY A 127 -9.14 -16.40 6.06
N LYS A 128 -9.45 -17.66 5.72
CA LYS A 128 -10.20 -18.57 6.61
C LYS A 128 -9.45 -18.87 7.89
N GLU A 129 -8.14 -19.12 7.82
CA GLU A 129 -7.30 -19.36 9.00
C GLU A 129 -7.24 -18.14 9.91
N ALA A 130 -7.05 -16.96 9.33
CA ALA A 130 -7.10 -15.68 10.01
C ALA A 130 -8.43 -15.46 10.74
N ILE A 131 -9.56 -15.68 10.07
CA ILE A 131 -10.90 -15.52 10.67
C ILE A 131 -11.08 -16.48 11.85
N LYS A 132 -10.75 -17.77 11.68
CA LYS A 132 -10.84 -18.77 12.76
C LYS A 132 -9.99 -18.38 13.99
N LEU A 133 -8.80 -17.84 13.75
CA LEU A 133 -7.91 -17.37 14.80
C LEU A 133 -8.55 -16.20 15.58
N LEU A 134 -9.06 -15.19 14.87
CA LEU A 134 -9.71 -14.04 15.48
C LEU A 134 -10.98 -14.43 16.23
N GLU A 135 -11.78 -15.36 15.70
CA GLU A 135 -12.97 -15.88 16.35
C GLU A 135 -12.66 -16.59 17.67
N ARG A 136 -11.59 -17.41 17.71
CA ARG A 136 -11.14 -18.06 18.95
C ARG A 136 -10.65 -17.03 19.98
N GLY A 137 -10.02 -15.97 19.50
CA GLY A 137 -9.48 -14.88 20.32
C GLY A 137 -10.49 -13.83 20.79
N LYS A 138 -11.76 -13.89 20.38
CA LYS A 138 -12.78 -12.87 20.70
C LYS A 138 -12.98 -12.59 22.20
N ASN A 139 -12.69 -13.59 23.04
CA ASN A 139 -12.82 -13.47 24.50
C ASN A 139 -11.51 -13.04 25.19
N GLU A 140 -10.42 -12.95 24.44
CA GLU A 140 -9.11 -12.52 24.95
C GLU A 140 -8.87 -11.03 24.62
N PRO A 141 -8.06 -10.34 25.43
CA PRO A 141 -7.57 -9.01 25.07
C PRO A 141 -6.89 -9.01 23.70
N LEU A 142 -7.18 -7.99 22.87
CA LEU A 142 -6.57 -7.83 21.54
C LEU A 142 -5.03 -7.87 21.58
N SER A 143 -4.40 -7.42 22.67
CA SER A 143 -2.93 -7.46 22.83
C SER A 143 -2.34 -8.87 22.92
N GLN A 144 -3.15 -9.88 23.23
CA GLN A 144 -2.75 -11.29 23.26
C GLN A 144 -2.85 -11.93 21.88
N VAL A 145 -3.86 -11.55 21.11
CA VAL A 145 -4.19 -12.12 19.80
C VAL A 145 -3.49 -11.37 18.65
N VAL A 146 -3.27 -10.06 18.80
CA VAL A 146 -2.77 -9.19 17.74
C VAL A 146 -1.37 -8.70 18.06
N GLN A 147 -0.48 -8.82 17.07
CA GLN A 147 0.88 -8.30 17.13
C GLN A 147 1.11 -7.31 16.00
N ILE A 148 1.61 -6.12 16.31
CA ILE A 148 2.11 -5.21 15.28
C ILE A 148 3.57 -5.58 15.00
N ILE A 149 3.87 -6.02 13.79
CA ILE A 149 5.23 -6.30 13.33
C ILE A 149 5.94 -4.96 13.10
N PRO A 150 7.11 -4.70 13.71
CA PRO A 150 7.88 -3.47 13.49
C PRO A 150 8.23 -3.25 12.01
N TYR A 151 8.44 -1.98 11.65
CA TYR A 151 8.94 -1.64 10.33
C TYR A 151 10.47 -1.83 10.30
N GLU A 152 10.96 -2.67 9.39
CA GLU A 152 12.38 -2.92 9.20
C GLU A 152 12.91 -2.02 8.08
N PHE A 153 13.84 -1.14 8.44
CA PHE A 153 14.41 -0.12 7.55
C PHE A 153 15.60 -0.62 6.74
N SER A 154 16.13 -1.81 7.06
CA SER A 154 17.21 -2.43 6.31
C SER A 154 16.87 -2.52 4.82
N PHE A 155 17.82 -2.15 3.97
CA PHE A 155 17.60 -2.11 2.53
C PHE A 155 17.44 -3.51 1.94
N ARG A 156 16.45 -3.68 1.05
CA ARG A 156 16.23 -4.89 0.25
C ARG A 156 15.60 -4.53 -1.08
N TYR A 157 16.13 -5.10 -2.15
CA TYR A 157 15.56 -4.92 -3.48
C TYR A 157 14.55 -6.03 -3.77
N LEU A 158 13.28 -5.67 -3.88
CA LEU A 158 12.21 -6.54 -4.37
C LEU A 158 11.65 -5.95 -5.66
N LEU A 159 11.83 -6.69 -6.74
CA LEU A 159 11.21 -6.40 -8.01
C LEU A 159 10.00 -7.32 -8.17
N SER A 160 8.84 -6.74 -8.44
CA SER A 160 7.71 -7.53 -8.94
C SER A 160 7.80 -7.60 -10.46
N THR A 161 7.75 -8.81 -11.01
CA THR A 161 7.72 -9.08 -12.46
C THR A 161 6.32 -8.96 -13.02
#